data_AF-A0A2D7W003-F1
#
_entry.id   AF-A0A2D7W003-F1
#
_cell.length_a   1.000
_cell.length_b   1.000
_cell.length_c   1.000
_cell.angle_alpha   90.00
_cell.angle_beta   90.00
_cell.angle_gamma   90.00
#
_symmetry.space_group_name_H-M   'P 1'
#
loop_
_entity.id
_entity.type
_entity.pdbx_description
1 polymer ?
#
loop_
_entity_poly.entity_id
_entity_poly.type
_entity_poly.pdbx_seq_one_letter_code
_entity_poly.pdbx_strand_id
1 'polypeptide(L)'
;MEKTGILLALSLVICGAIAIYFSYENYKEHQRFLQYVEDHNCKIIETIEGECHTRTTVITMPNGSGGVTTQPHIFVTCENDKNKYQCDNNDVFWK
;
A
#
# COMPACT_ATOMS: atom_id res chain seq x y z
N MET A 1 -13.46 -36.93 -8.91
CA MET A 1 -13.47 -35.44 -8.88
C MET A 1 -13.13 -34.93 -7.47
N GLU A 2 -12.05 -35.43 -6.84
CA GLU A 2 -11.70 -35.09 -5.44
C GLU A 2 -10.38 -34.32 -5.29
N LYS A 3 -9.47 -34.42 -6.27
CA LYS A 3 -8.11 -33.84 -6.16
C LYS A 3 -8.09 -32.31 -6.32
N THR A 4 -9.11 -31.71 -6.93
CA THR A 4 -9.19 -30.26 -7.17
C THR A 4 -9.59 -29.47 -5.93
N GLY A 5 -10.42 -30.02 -5.04
CA GLY A 5 -10.84 -29.34 -3.81
C GLY A 5 -9.72 -29.23 -2.78
N ILE A 6 -8.87 -30.26 -2.65
CA ILE A 6 -7.74 -30.27 -1.70
C ILE A 6 -6.64 -29.28 -2.12
N LEU A 7 -6.35 -29.19 -3.43
CA LEU A 7 -5.36 -28.25 -3.94
C LEU A 7 -5.77 -26.78 -3.69
N LEU A 8 -7.06 -26.46 -3.89
CA LEU A 8 -7.59 -25.13 -3.64
C LEU A 8 -7.58 -24.77 -2.15
N ALA A 9 -7.92 -25.71 -1.28
CA ALA A 9 -7.88 -25.50 0.17
C ALA A 9 -6.45 -25.25 0.68
N LEU A 10 -5.47 -26.03 0.22
CA LEU A 10 -4.06 -25.84 0.56
C LEU A 10 -3.53 -24.49 0.06
N SER A 11 -3.91 -24.08 -1.16
CA SER A 11 -3.54 -22.78 -1.71
C SER A 11 -4.06 -21.61 -0.87
N LEU A 12 -5.30 -21.67 -0.40
CA LEU A 12 -5.89 -20.61 0.43
C LEU A 12 -5.23 -20.51 1.80
N VAL A 13 -4.89 -21.65 2.41
CA VAL A 13 -4.18 -21.68 3.70
C VAL A 13 -2.79 -21.08 3.56
N ILE A 14 -2.05 -21.42 2.49
CA ILE A 14 -0.71 -20.87 2.24
C ILE A 14 -0.78 -19.35 1.99
N CYS A 15 -1.70 -18.90 1.13
CA CYS A 15 -1.89 -17.47 0.87
C CYS A 15 -2.28 -16.70 2.14
N GLY A 16 -3.16 -17.27 2.98
CA GLY A 16 -3.56 -16.68 4.26
C GLY A 16 -2.39 -16.56 5.24
N ALA A 17 -1.59 -17.63 5.39
CA ALA A 17 -0.42 -17.63 6.25
C ALA A 17 0.63 -16.59 5.81
N ILE A 18 0.86 -16.47 4.50
CA ILE A 18 1.77 -15.47 3.94
C ILE A 18 1.26 -14.05 4.22
N ALA A 19 -0.03 -13.77 3.99
CA ALA A 19 -0.62 -12.47 4.26
C ALA A 19 -0.54 -12.08 5.75
N ILE A 20 -0.81 -13.03 6.65
CA ILE A 20 -0.67 -12.83 8.10
C ILE A 20 0.80 -12.54 8.45
N TYR A 21 1.74 -13.30 7.88
CA TYR A 21 3.17 -13.11 8.13
C TYR A 21 3.64 -11.71 7.70
N PHE A 22 3.31 -11.28 6.48
CA PHE A 22 3.63 -9.92 6.02
C PHE A 22 2.99 -8.85 6.89
N SER A 23 1.74 -9.05 7.30
CA SER A 23 1.05 -8.12 8.22
C SER A 23 1.77 -8.03 9.57
N TYR A 24 2.25 -9.17 10.08
CA TYR A 24 2.98 -9.26 11.35
C TYR A 24 4.36 -8.58 11.27
N GLU A 25 5.13 -8.81 10.21
CA GLU A 25 6.42 -8.13 10.01
C GLU A 25 6.23 -6.61 9.90
N ASN A 26 5.22 -6.14 9.15
CA ASN A 26 4.89 -4.71 9.07
C ASN A 26 4.52 -4.13 10.45
N TYR A 27 3.73 -4.86 11.25
CA TYR A 27 3.40 -4.45 12.61
C TYR A 27 4.65 -4.33 13.49
N LYS A 28 5.56 -5.31 13.42
CA LYS A 28 6.80 -5.31 14.18
C LYS A 28 7.73 -4.16 13.80
N GLU A 29 7.84 -3.84 12.52
CA GLU A 29 8.60 -2.66 12.06
C GLU A 29 7.99 -1.36 12.58
N HIS A 30 6.66 -1.24 12.58
CA HIS A 30 5.98 -0.08 13.14
C HIS A 30 6.25 0.08 14.64
N GLN A 31 6.19 -1.01 15.41
CA GLN A 31 6.51 -0.98 16.84
C GLN A 31 7.96 -0.59 17.11
N ARG A 32 8.93 -1.13 16.35
CA ARG A 32 10.35 -0.76 16.47
C ARG A 32 10.57 0.73 16.19
N PHE A 33 9.86 1.27 15.21
CA PHE A 33 9.92 2.69 14.89
C PHE A 33 9.41 3.55 16.06
N LEU A 34 8.26 3.20 16.63
CA LEU A 34 7.70 3.93 17.77
C LEU A 34 8.65 3.88 18.98
N GLN A 35 9.24 2.72 19.27
CA GLN A 35 10.23 2.58 20.34
C GLN A 35 11.45 3.48 20.08
N TYR A 36 11.98 3.50 18.86
CA TYR A 36 13.11 4.37 18.51
C TYR A 36 12.76 5.86 18.69
N VAL A 37 11.54 6.27 18.29
CA VAL A 37 11.06 7.65 18.48
C VAL A 37 11.01 8.02 19.96
N GLU A 38 10.58 7.11 20.81
CA GLU A 38 10.54 7.29 22.27
C GLU A 38 11.95 7.34 22.87
N ASP A 39 12.81 6.37 22.55
CA ASP A 39 14.16 6.23 23.10
C ASP A 39 15.06 7.44 22.78
N HIS A 40 14.85 8.07 21.62
CA HIS A 40 15.65 9.20 21.12
C HIS A 40 14.92 10.55 21.14
N ASN A 41 13.82 10.65 21.89
CA ASN A 41 13.01 11.87 22.04
C ASN A 41 12.71 12.57 20.71
N CYS A 42 12.41 11.80 19.66
CA CYS A 42 12.26 12.34 18.32
C CYS A 42 10.99 13.21 18.22
N LYS A 43 11.09 14.30 17.46
CA LYS A 43 9.98 15.25 17.24
C LYS A 43 9.69 15.37 15.76
N ILE A 44 8.41 15.53 15.41
CA ILE A 44 8.02 15.89 14.06
C ILE A 44 8.43 17.35 13.82
N ILE A 45 9.24 17.58 12.79
CA ILE A 45 9.71 18.92 12.41
C ILE A 45 9.09 19.40 11.10
N GLU A 46 8.52 18.49 10.30
CA GLU A 46 7.92 18.77 9.01
C GLU A 46 6.88 17.69 8.70
N THR A 47 5.74 18.08 8.14
CA THR A 47 4.72 17.17 7.64
C THR A 47 4.46 17.55 6.19
N ILE A 48 4.63 16.58 5.29
CA ILE A 48 4.22 16.71 3.90
C ILE A 48 2.87 16.03 3.79
N GLU A 49 1.84 16.83 3.47
CA GLU A 49 0.51 16.31 3.15
C GLU A 49 0.60 15.49 1.86
N GLY A 50 -0.03 14.31 1.88
CA GLY A 50 -0.15 13.46 0.71
C GLY A 50 -1.05 14.10 -0.34
N GLU A 51 -0.68 13.98 -1.60
CA GLU A 51 -1.49 14.50 -2.71
C GLU A 51 -2.29 13.37 -3.39
N CYS A 52 -3.52 13.68 -3.79
CA CYS A 52 -4.34 12.81 -4.62
C CYS A 52 -4.29 13.26 -6.07
N HIS A 53 -3.80 12.39 -6.95
CA HIS A 53 -3.80 12.59 -8.39
C HIS A 53 -4.93 11.82 -9.05
N THR A 54 -5.68 12.49 -9.92
CA THR A 54 -6.69 11.85 -10.76
C THR A 54 -6.17 11.77 -12.19
N ARG A 55 -6.13 10.55 -12.74
CA ARG A 55 -5.81 10.29 -14.16
C ARG A 55 -7.03 9.72 -14.85
N THR A 56 -7.51 10.41 -15.88
CA THR A 56 -8.55 9.89 -16.76
C THR A 56 -7.92 9.31 -18.02
N THR A 57 -8.13 8.01 -18.25
CA THR A 57 -7.71 7.32 -19.47
C THR A 57 -8.94 6.99 -20.29
N VAL A 58 -8.98 7.41 -21.55
CA VAL A 58 -10.07 7.08 -22.46
C VAL A 58 -9.70 5.81 -23.21
N ILE A 59 -10.50 4.76 -23.04
CA ILE A 59 -10.29 3.48 -23.73
C ILE A 59 -11.30 3.37 -24.87
N THR A 60 -10.79 3.29 -26.10
CA THR A 60 -11.60 3.03 -27.30
C THR A 60 -11.49 1.57 -27.67
N MET A 61 -12.61 0.86 -27.67
CA MET A 61 -12.71 -0.56 -28.00
C MET A 61 -13.59 -0.72 -29.24
N PRO A 62 -13.24 -1.59 -30.21
CA PRO A 62 -14.15 -1.95 -31.29
C PRO A 62 -15.39 -2.63 -30.70
N ASN A 63 -16.58 -2.24 -31.16
CA ASN A 63 -17.79 -2.98 -30.87
C ASN A 63 -18.05 -4.02 -31.97
N GLY A 64 -18.65 -5.16 -31.61
CA GLY A 64 -18.83 -6.31 -32.50
C GLY A 64 -19.70 -6.06 -33.76
N SER A 65 -20.21 -4.83 -33.94
CA SER A 65 -20.98 -4.38 -35.10
C SER A 65 -20.20 -3.46 -36.05
N GLY A 66 -18.87 -3.33 -35.87
CA GLY A 66 -18.00 -2.55 -36.77
C GLY A 66 -17.87 -1.07 -36.42
N GLY A 67 -18.42 -0.62 -35.30
CA GLY A 67 -18.19 0.69 -34.71
C GLY A 67 -17.15 0.64 -33.58
N VAL A 68 -16.96 1.76 -32.89
CA VAL A 68 -16.12 1.86 -31.70
C VAL A 68 -16.92 2.37 -30.51
N THR A 69 -16.67 1.80 -29.34
CA THR A 69 -17.17 2.26 -28.06
C THR A 69 -16.03 2.94 -27.32
N THR A 70 -16.27 4.15 -26.82
CA THR A 70 -15.29 4.91 -26.04
C THR A 70 -15.77 5.00 -24.60
N GLN A 71 -14.95 4.55 -23.64
CA GLN A 71 -15.26 4.60 -22.21
C GLN A 71 -14.15 5.32 -21.44
N PRO A 72 -14.47 6.34 -20.64
CA PRO A 72 -13.52 6.94 -19.73
C PRO A 72 -13.30 6.06 -18.49
N HIS A 73 -12.06 5.76 -18.19
CA HIS A 73 -11.62 5.15 -16.95
C HIS A 73 -10.94 6.20 -16.09
N ILE A 74 -11.44 6.39 -14.87
CA ILE A 74 -10.88 7.33 -13.90
C ILE A 74 -10.08 6.53 -12.87
N PHE A 75 -8.79 6.81 -12.80
CA PHE A 75 -7.88 6.27 -11.80
C PHE A 75 -7.55 7.38 -10.81
N VAL A 76 -7.83 7.15 -9.53
CA VAL A 76 -7.46 8.05 -8.44
C VAL A 76 -6.33 7.39 -7.65
N THR A 77 -5.22 8.10 -7.47
CA THR A 77 -4.07 7.63 -6.68
C THR A 77 -3.78 8.69 -5.63
N CYS A 78 -3.83 8.31 -4.36
CA CYS A 78 -3.50 9.18 -3.25
C CYS A 78 -2.21 8.71 -2.60
N GLU A 79 -1.28 9.64 -2.41
CA GLU A 79 -0.15 9.43 -1.51
C GLU A 79 -0.59 9.70 -0.07
N ASN A 80 -0.01 8.98 0.89
CA ASN A 80 -0.24 9.25 2.31
C ASN A 80 0.69 10.37 2.79
N ASP A 81 0.25 11.07 3.84
CA ASP A 81 1.07 12.03 4.55
C ASP A 81 2.38 11.38 5.03
N LYS A 82 3.47 12.14 4.96
CA LYS A 82 4.79 11.72 5.48
C LYS A 82 5.27 12.72 6.50
N ASN A 83 5.76 12.22 7.63
CA ASN A 83 6.30 13.04 8.70
C ASN A 83 7.83 12.94 8.71
N LYS A 84 8.49 14.08 8.86
CA LYS A 84 9.92 14.18 9.10
C LYS A 84 10.18 14.25 10.59
N TYR A 85 11.00 13.35 11.08
CA TYR A 85 11.40 13.28 12.48
C TYR A 85 12.82 13.78 12.64
N GLN A 86 13.07 14.56 13.69
CA GLN A 86 14.41 14.91 14.16
C GLN A 86 14.58 14.41 15.59
N CYS A 87 15.66 13.68 15.83
CA CYS A 87 15.98 13.05 17.11
C CYS A 87 17.13 13.77 17.82
N ASP A 88 17.31 13.50 19.11
CA ASP A 88 18.33 14.15 19.95
C ASP A 88 19.79 13.81 19.54
N ASN A 89 19.98 12.67 18.90
CA ASN A 89 21.23 12.23 18.30
C ASN A 89 21.54 12.90 16.94
N ASN A 90 20.75 13.88 16.52
CA ASN A 90 20.76 14.56 15.21
C ASN A 90 20.37 13.67 14.01
N ASP A 91 19.79 12.48 14.22
CA ASP A 91 19.23 11.70 13.13
C ASP A 91 17.97 12.38 12.57
N VAL A 92 17.85 12.34 11.24
CA VAL A 92 16.71 12.89 10.50
C VAL A 92 16.23 11.87 9.47
N PHE A 93 14.94 11.54 9.50
CA PHE A 93 14.32 10.59 8.57
C PHE A 93 12.84 10.89 8.34
N TRP A 94 12.30 10.27 7.30
CA TRP A 94 10.89 10.34 6.91
C TRP A 94 10.18 9.03 7.21
N LYS A 95 8.98 9.10 7.79
CA LYS A 95 8.12 7.94 8.02
C LYS A 95 6.66 8.28 7.74
#